data_AF-A0A2J0YSR8-F1
#
_entry.id   AF-A0A2J0YSR8-F1
#
_cell.length_a   1.000
_cell.length_b   1.000
_cell.length_c   1.000
_cell.angle_alpha   90.00
_cell.angle_beta   90.00
_cell.angle_gamma   90.00
#
_symmetry.space_group_name_H-M   'P 1'
#
loop_
_entity.id
_entity.type
_entity.pdbx_description
1 polymer ?
#
loop_
_entity_poly.entity_id
_entity_poly.type
_entity_poly.pdbx_seq_one_letter_code
_entity_poly.pdbx_strand_id
1 'polypeptide(L)' 'LPPYSPDLNPIEMMFAKLKTLLRKSDERSVDATWRRLGEVLKAFSPHECAAYLRHAGYVST' A
#
# COMPACT_ATOMS: atom_id res chain seq x y z
N LEU A 1 12.91 -2.69 -12.94
CA LEU A 1 11.60 -2.99 -13.56
C LEU A 1 11.66 -2.65 -15.03
N PRO A 2 11.10 -3.48 -15.93
CA PRO A 2 10.91 -3.07 -17.31
C PRO A 2 10.09 -1.76 -17.33
N PRO A 3 10.35 -0.84 -18.27
CA PRO A 3 9.56 0.38 -18.40
C PRO A 3 8.06 0.06 -18.48
N TYR A 4 7.23 0.88 -17.84
CA TYR A 4 5.76 0.77 -17.87
C TYR A 4 5.20 -0.59 -17.46
N SER A 5 5.83 -1.28 -16.49
CA SER A 5 5.33 -2.55 -15.93
C SER A 5 4.73 -2.35 -14.52
N PRO A 6 3.56 -1.70 -14.40
CA PRO A 6 2.92 -1.46 -13.10
C PRO A 6 2.53 -2.76 -12.40
N ASP A 7 2.19 -3.82 -13.15
CA ASP A 7 1.84 -5.14 -12.61
C ASP A 7 3.00 -5.82 -11.87
N LEU A 8 4.23 -5.43 -12.22
CA LEU A 8 5.44 -5.89 -11.58
C LEU A 8 5.87 -4.94 -10.45
N ASN A 9 5.10 -3.95 -10.05
CA ASN A 9 5.50 -3.04 -8.96
C ASN A 9 4.71 -3.35 -7.67
N PRO A 10 5.33 -3.95 -6.64
CA PRO A 10 4.65 -4.38 -5.42
C PRO A 10 4.02 -3.22 -4.65
N ILE A 11 4.48 -1.99 -4.89
CA ILE A 11 3.96 -0.80 -4.24
C ILE A 11 2.53 -0.46 -4.70
N GLU A 12 2.14 -0.88 -5.92
CA GLU A 12 0.81 -0.57 -6.47
C GLU A 12 -0.30 -1.26 -5.67
N MET A 13 -0.09 -2.51 -5.25
CA MET A 13 -1.04 -3.24 -4.39
C MET A 13 -1.17 -2.58 -3.01
N MET A 14 -0.05 -2.18 -2.43
CA MET A 14 -0.03 -1.47 -1.14
C MET A 14 -0.78 -0.14 -1.25
N PHE A 15 -0.50 0.67 -2.29
CA PHE A 15 -1.18 1.93 -2.52
C PHE A 15 -2.66 1.78 -2.85
N ALA A 16 -3.07 0.71 -3.53
CA ALA A 16 -4.48 0.42 -3.77
C ALA A 16 -5.24 0.24 -2.45
N LYS A 17 -4.72 -0.60 -1.53
CA LYS A 17 -5.30 -0.79 -0.20
C LYS A 17 -5.28 0.51 0.62
N LEU A 18 -4.14 1.22 0.61
CA LEU A 18 -3.96 2.48 1.34
C LEU A 18 -4.99 3.53 0.92
N LYS A 19 -5.15 3.76 -0.39
CA LYS A 19 -6.12 4.69 -0.94
C LYS A 19 -7.55 4.32 -0.54
N THR A 20 -7.90 3.03 -0.55
CA THR A 20 -9.23 2.56 -0.13
C THR A 20 -9.50 2.89 1.35
N LEU A 21 -8.53 2.64 2.22
CA LEU A 21 -8.68 2.91 3.66
C LEU A 21 -8.76 4.41 3.96
N LEU A 22 -7.95 5.23 3.29
CA LEU A 22 -7.98 6.69 3.45
C LEU A 22 -9.28 7.32 2.91
N ARG A 23 -9.77 6.84 1.77
CA ARG A 23 -11.07 7.29 1.24
C ARG A 23 -12.22 6.91 2.16
N LYS A 24 -12.15 5.73 2.80
CA LYS A 24 -13.15 5.29 3.77
C LYS A 24 -13.19 6.15 5.03
N SER A 25 -12.07 6.79 5.43
CA SER A 25 -12.05 7.68 6.60
C SER A 25 -12.63 9.07 6.35
N ASP A 26 -12.79 9.50 5.09
CA ASP A 26 -13.42 10.78 4.71
C ASP A 26 -12.90 12.02 5.46
N GLU A 27 -11.60 12.05 5.75
CA GLU A 27 -10.97 13.17 6.46
C GLU A 27 -11.06 14.46 5.64
N ARG A 28 -11.47 15.56 6.28
CA ARG A 28 -11.74 16.86 5.61
C ARG A 28 -10.63 17.88 5.77
N SER A 29 -9.50 17.49 6.37
CA SER A 29 -8.31 18.34 6.48
C SER A 29 -7.03 17.57 6.17
N VAL A 30 -6.01 18.30 5.75
CA VAL A 30 -4.68 17.74 5.46
C VAL A 30 -4.06 17.15 6.73
N ASP A 31 -4.10 17.85 7.85
CA ASP A 31 -3.60 17.37 9.14
C ASP A 31 -4.30 16.09 9.62
N ALA A 32 -5.63 16.03 9.50
CA ALA A 32 -6.37 14.82 9.88
C ALA A 32 -6.02 13.65 8.96
N THR A 33 -5.87 13.91 7.65
CA THR A 33 -5.42 12.91 6.68
C THR A 33 -4.04 12.36 7.01
N TRP A 34 -3.08 13.22 7.39
CA TRP A 34 -1.73 12.80 7.78
C TRP A 34 -1.71 11.94 9.05
N ARG A 35 -2.46 12.35 10.07
CA ARG A 35 -2.60 11.55 11.30
C ARG A 35 -3.24 10.20 11.00
N ARG A 36 -4.30 10.21 10.18
CA ARG A 36 -4.99 9.00 9.76
C ARG A 36 -4.11 8.07 8.94
N LEU A 37 -3.28 8.62 8.05
CA LEU A 37 -2.29 7.86 7.30
C LEU A 37 -1.36 7.08 8.23
N GLY A 38 -0.84 7.73 9.27
CA GLY A 38 0.01 7.07 10.28
C GLY A 38 -0.68 5.89 10.96
N GLU A 39 -1.95 6.05 11.34
CA GLU A 39 -2.74 4.96 11.94
C GLU A 39 -3.05 3.83 10.95
N VAL A 40 -3.41 4.18 9.71
CA VAL A 40 -3.71 3.20 8.65
C VAL A 40 -2.47 2.37 8.29
N LEU A 41 -1.28 2.95 8.31
CA LEU A 41 -0.03 2.22 8.04
C LEU A 41 0.22 1.09 9.05
N LYS A 42 -0.30 1.18 10.28
CA LYS A 42 -0.22 0.10 11.27
C LYS A 42 -1.03 -1.15 10.87
N ALA A 43 -1.96 -1.03 9.93
CA ALA A 43 -2.76 -2.14 9.43
C ALA A 43 -2.04 -3.02 8.40
N PHE A 44 -0.80 -2.68 8.02
CA PHE A 44 0.02 -3.44 7.09
C PHE A 44 1.02 -4.30 7.86
N SER A 45 0.77 -5.60 7.91
CA SER A 45 1.67 -6.53 8.58
C SER A 45 2.90 -6.87 7.72
N PRO A 46 4.04 -7.27 8.33
CA PRO A 46 5.18 -7.77 7.58
C PRO A 46 4.84 -8.94 6.65
N HIS A 47 3.93 -9.82 7.08
CA HIS A 47 3.46 -10.95 6.28
C HIS A 47 2.72 -10.50 5.02
N GLU A 48 1.86 -9.50 5.14
CA GLU A 48 1.14 -8.91 4.00
C GLU A 48 2.11 -8.21 3.03
N CYS A 49 3.06 -7.44 3.55
CA CYS A 49 4.10 -6.81 2.72
C CYS A 49 4.93 -7.85 1.95
N ALA A 50 5.29 -8.97 2.60
CA ALA A 50 5.97 -10.08 1.94
C ALA A 50 5.11 -10.73 0.85
N ALA A 51 3.79 -10.78 1.03
CA ALA A 51 2.87 -11.28 0.00
C ALA A 51 2.84 -10.37 -1.24
N TYR A 52 2.88 -9.03 -1.08
CA TYR A 52 2.99 -8.11 -2.21
C TYR A 52 4.29 -8.30 -3.00
N LEU A 53 5.41 -8.49 -2.30
CA LEU A 53 6.71 -8.77 -2.93
C LEU A 53 6.69 -10.09 -3.70
N ARG A 54 6.12 -11.16 -3.12
CA ARG A 54 5.91 -12.45 -3.81
C ARG A 54 5.04 -12.30 -5.06
N HIS A 55 3.92 -11.58 -4.95
CA HIS A 55 3.01 -11.37 -6.07
C HIS A 55 3.70 -10.65 -7.25
N ALA A 56 4.53 -9.66 -6.97
CA ALA A 56 5.28 -8.93 -7.99
C ALA A 56 6.55 -9.67 -8.47
N GLY A 57 6.79 -10.90 -8.02
CA GLY A 57 7.92 -11.74 -8.46
C GLY A 57 9.28 -11.39 -7.86
N TYR A 58 9.32 -10.65 -6.75
CA TYR A 58 10.58 -10.20 -6.10
C TYR A 58 11.15 -11.15 -5.06
N VAL A 59 10.46 -12.25 -4.78
CA VAL A 59 10.90 -13.24 -3.81
C VAL A 59 11.13 -14.53 -4.57
N SER A 60 12.38 -14.97 -4.65
CA SER A 60 12.70 -16.34 -5.07
C SER A 60 12.26 -17.26 -3.94
N THR A 61 11.37 -18.19 -4.23
CA THR A 61 11.18 -19.40 -3.41
C THR A 61 12.43 -20.27 -3.47
#